data_AF-A0A2K2A861-F1
#
_entry.id   AF-A0A2K2A861-F1
#
_cell.length_a   1.000
_cell.length_b   1.000
_cell.length_c   1.000
_cell.angle_alpha   90.00
_cell.angle_beta   90.00
_cell.angle_gamma   90.00
#
_symmetry.space_group_name_H-M   'P 1'
#
loop_
_entity.id
_entity.type
_entity.pdbx_description
1 polymer ?
#
loop_
_entity_poly.entity_id
_entity_poly.type
_entity_poly.pdbx_seq_one_letter_code
_entity_poly.pdbx_strand_id
1 'polypeptide(L)'
;MLLAVLISNSEGNILIELRLVYVIYTVIGDVCLYVVGKDEYNELALAEVIFIITASIRDVCQKPPSERLFPDKYGRICLCLEEIVWKGVLENTEKERINRLIRLKPPTNI
;
A
#
# COMPACT_ATOMS: atom_id res chain seq x y z
N MET A 1 -3.08 13.57 5.89
CA MET A 1 -2.48 12.38 6.54
C MET A 1 -3.12 11.10 6.02
N LEU A 2 -2.31 10.12 5.58
CA LEU A 2 -2.78 8.77 5.32
C LEU A 2 -3.01 8.04 6.65
N LEU A 3 -4.26 7.65 6.90
CA LEU A 3 -4.69 7.10 8.18
C LEU A 3 -4.48 5.58 8.25
N ALA A 4 -4.74 4.88 7.16
CA ALA A 4 -4.58 3.44 7.11
C ALA A 4 -4.47 2.95 5.66
N VAL A 5 -3.67 1.90 5.48
CA VAL A 5 -3.78 0.99 4.34
C VAL A 5 -4.34 -0.32 4.88
N LEU A 6 -5.56 -0.67 4.49
CA LEU A 6 -6.16 -1.96 4.87
C LEU A 6 -6.07 -2.92 3.70
N ILE A 7 -5.74 -4.16 4.00
CA ILE A 7 -5.62 -5.23 3.02
C ILE A 7 -6.49 -6.40 3.51
N SER A 8 -7.56 -6.74 2.78
CA SER A 8 -8.46 -7.83 3.13
C SER A 8 -8.59 -8.85 2.00
N ASN A 9 -9.04 -10.08 2.30
CA ASN A 9 -9.51 -10.97 1.24
C ASN A 9 -10.88 -10.50 0.70
N SER A 10 -11.35 -11.16 -0.37
CA SER A 10 -12.61 -10.86 -1.07
C SER A 10 -13.90 -11.16 -0.27
N GLU A 11 -13.83 -11.76 0.92
CA GLU A 11 -14.98 -12.14 1.75
C GLU A 11 -15.23 -11.22 2.97
N GLY A 12 -14.32 -10.28 3.24
CA GLY A 12 -14.42 -9.38 4.39
C GLY A 12 -15.40 -8.22 4.19
N ASN A 13 -16.48 -8.16 4.98
CA ASN A 13 -17.31 -6.96 5.08
C ASN A 13 -16.62 -5.90 5.94
N ILE A 14 -16.15 -4.80 5.34
CA ILE A 14 -15.61 -3.65 6.07
C ILE A 14 -16.65 -2.52 6.08
N LEU A 15 -17.20 -2.22 7.25
CA LEU A 15 -18.05 -1.04 7.46
C LEU A 15 -17.18 0.16 7.79
N ILE A 16 -17.26 1.23 6.98
CA ILE A 16 -16.54 2.48 7.21
C ILE A 16 -17.55 3.62 7.33
N GLU A 17 -17.76 4.14 8.54
CA GLU A 17 -18.56 5.33 8.80
C GLU A 17 -17.64 6.51 9.13
N LEU A 18 -17.38 7.39 8.16
CA LEU A 18 -16.47 8.52 8.36
C LEU A 18 -17.02 9.79 7.69
N ARG A 19 -17.31 10.82 8.49
CA ARG A 19 -17.87 12.11 8.02
C ARG A 19 -16.83 13.06 7.38
N LEU A 20 -15.53 12.76 7.45
CA LEU A 20 -14.45 13.73 7.16
C LEU A 20 -13.20 13.12 6.49
N VAL A 21 -13.27 11.92 5.93
CA VAL A 21 -12.13 11.29 5.26
C VAL A 21 -12.51 10.84 3.84
N TYR A 22 -11.50 10.67 3.00
CA TYR A 22 -11.61 10.04 1.69
C TYR A 22 -11.10 8.60 1.78
N VAL A 23 -11.83 7.68 1.16
CA VAL A 23 -11.43 6.27 1.05
C VAL A 23 -11.42 5.91 -0.42
N ILE A 24 -10.29 5.41 -0.89
CA ILE A 24 -10.19 4.78 -2.20
C ILE A 24 -9.87 3.31 -1.98
N TYR A 25 -10.52 2.46 -2.77
CA TYR A 25 -10.23 1.03 -2.74
C TYR A 25 -10.05 0.48 -4.15
N THR A 26 -9.31 -0.61 -4.25
CA THR A 26 -9.18 -1.38 -5.48
C THR A 26 -9.01 -2.86 -5.16
N VAL A 27 -9.32 -3.71 -6.12
CA VAL A 27 -9.16 -5.16 -6.00
C VAL A 27 -8.03 -5.61 -6.92
N ILE A 28 -7.10 -6.39 -6.37
CA ILE A 28 -5.97 -6.95 -7.09
C ILE A 28 -5.90 -8.45 -6.83
N GLY A 29 -6.33 -9.26 -7.80
CA GLY A 29 -6.48 -10.70 -7.57
C GLY A 29 -7.50 -10.99 -6.45
N ASP A 30 -7.10 -11.75 -5.45
CA ASP A 30 -7.96 -12.13 -4.31
C ASP A 30 -7.89 -11.13 -3.14
N VAL A 31 -7.25 -9.98 -3.34
CA VAL A 31 -6.93 -9.02 -2.29
C VAL A 31 -7.58 -7.66 -2.57
N CYS A 32 -8.27 -7.11 -1.58
CA CYS A 32 -8.81 -5.76 -1.58
C CYS A 32 -7.85 -4.81 -0.86
N LEU A 33 -7.47 -3.73 -1.53
CA LEU A 33 -6.66 -2.65 -0.98
C LEU A 33 -7.55 -1.46 -0.68
N TYR A 34 -7.41 -0.89 0.52
CA TYR A 34 -8.08 0.34 0.92
C TYR A 34 -7.04 1.35 1.37
N VAL A 35 -7.18 2.58 0.93
CA VAL A 35 -6.30 3.69 1.27
C VAL A 35 -7.18 4.82 1.81
N VAL A 36 -6.94 5.21 3.06
CA VAL A 36 -7.77 6.19 3.78
C VAL A 36 -6.97 7.47 4.00
N GLY A 37 -7.44 8.59 3.46
CA GLY A 37 -6.80 9.90 3.57
C GLY A 37 -7.70 10.95 4.22
N LYS A 38 -7.06 11.91 4.87
CA LYS A 38 -7.74 13.08 5.45
C LYS A 38 -6.98 14.36 5.06
N ASP A 39 -7.69 15.48 5.11
CA ASP A 39 -7.18 16.83 4.94
C ASP A 39 -6.63 17.06 3.52
N GLU A 40 -5.31 17.18 3.37
CA GLU A 40 -4.61 17.37 2.09
C GLU A 40 -4.64 16.15 1.16
N TYR A 41 -4.97 14.96 1.69
CA TYR A 41 -5.10 13.73 0.89
C TYR A 41 -6.53 13.60 0.35
N ASN A 42 -6.80 14.39 -0.69
CA ASN A 42 -8.03 14.32 -1.47
C ASN A 42 -8.06 13.07 -2.38
N GLU A 43 -9.14 12.90 -3.15
CA GLU A 43 -9.33 11.78 -4.06
C GLU A 43 -8.16 11.56 -5.03
N LEU A 44 -7.64 12.63 -5.65
CA LEU A 44 -6.57 12.51 -6.64
C LEU A 44 -5.26 12.07 -6.01
N ALA A 45 -4.89 12.65 -4.85
CA ALA A 45 -3.70 12.24 -4.11
C ALA A 45 -3.79 10.76 -3.69
N LEU A 46 -4.95 10.34 -3.19
CA LEU A 46 -5.18 8.93 -2.81
C LEU A 46 -5.14 7.98 -4.01
N ALA A 47 -5.56 8.43 -5.20
CA ALA A 47 -5.50 7.64 -6.42
C ALA A 47 -4.04 7.35 -6.84
N GLU A 48 -3.14 8.33 -6.67
CA GLU A 48 -1.71 8.12 -6.91
C GLU A 48 -1.10 7.14 -5.89
N VAL A 49 -1.47 7.27 -4.61
CA VAL A 49 -1.01 6.35 -3.55
C VAL A 49 -1.46 4.92 -3.83
N ILE A 50 -2.75 4.69 -4.11
CA ILE A 50 -3.25 3.33 -4.37
C ILE A 50 -2.65 2.74 -5.65
N PHE A 51 -2.35 3.58 -6.66
CA PHE A 51 -1.71 3.16 -7.90
C PHE A 51 -0.29 2.64 -7.64
N ILE A 52 0.55 3.38 -6.92
CA ILE A 52 1.93 2.94 -6.64
C ILE A 52 1.99 1.73 -5.70
N ILE A 53 1.08 1.64 -4.72
CA ILE A 53 0.95 0.46 -3.85
C ILE A 53 0.57 -0.76 -4.70
N THR A 54 -0.44 -0.63 -5.56
CA THR A 54 -0.88 -1.70 -6.46
C THR A 54 0.24 -2.17 -7.38
N ALA A 55 0.97 -1.23 -7.99
CA ALA A 55 2.10 -1.52 -8.85
C ALA A 55 3.22 -2.27 -8.09
N SER A 56 3.51 -1.84 -6.86
CA SER A 56 4.53 -2.46 -6.01
C SER A 56 4.15 -3.87 -5.58
N ILE A 57 2.89 -4.11 -5.22
CA ILE A 57 2.40 -5.45 -4.86
C ILE A 57 2.45 -6.38 -6.08
N ARG A 58 2.00 -5.92 -7.25
CA ARG A 58 2.06 -6.70 -8.49
C ARG A 58 3.50 -7.09 -8.84
N ASP A 59 4.44 -6.18 -8.60
CA ASP A 59 5.87 -6.45 -8.79
C ASP A 59 6.43 -7.45 -7.79
N VAL A 60 6.10 -7.34 -6.51
CA VAL A 60 6.61 -8.31 -5.53
C VAL A 60 6.03 -9.71 -5.80
N CYS A 61 4.76 -9.77 -6.19
CA CYS A 61 4.06 -11.02 -6.47
C CYS A 61 4.38 -11.62 -7.85
N GLN A 62 4.80 -10.79 -8.83
CA GLN A 62 5.05 -11.16 -10.25
C GLN A 62 3.83 -11.76 -10.98
N LYS A 63 2.66 -11.78 -10.34
CA LYS A 63 1.35 -12.21 -10.84
C LYS A 63 0.27 -11.59 -9.94
N PRO A 64 -1.02 -11.60 -10.33
CA PRO A 64 -2.09 -11.18 -9.44
C PRO A 64 -1.99 -11.90 -8.08
N PRO A 65 -2.03 -11.18 -6.95
CA PRO A 65 -1.88 -11.80 -5.64
C PRO A 65 -3.11 -12.67 -5.34
N SER A 66 -2.85 -13.88 -4.85
CA SER A 66 -3.87 -14.75 -4.29
C SER A 66 -3.77 -14.78 -2.77
N GLU A 67 -4.80 -15.30 -2.11
CA GLU A 67 -4.82 -15.45 -0.64
C GLU A 67 -3.61 -16.21 -0.09
N ARG A 68 -3.08 -17.17 -0.86
CA ARG A 68 -1.90 -17.95 -0.50
C ARG A 68 -0.60 -17.22 -0.81
N LEU A 69 -0.52 -16.54 -1.96
CA LEU A 69 0.71 -15.88 -2.39
C LEU A 69 1.00 -14.61 -1.60
N PHE A 70 -0.04 -13.86 -1.24
CA PHE A 70 0.12 -12.57 -0.58
C PHE A 70 0.84 -12.69 0.78
N PRO A 71 0.47 -13.62 1.69
CA PRO A 71 1.20 -13.85 2.94
C PRO A 71 2.67 -14.24 2.73
N ASP A 72 2.97 -15.09 1.73
CA ASP A 72 4.34 -15.52 1.40
C ASP A 72 5.24 -14.35 0.99
N LYS A 73 4.64 -13.25 0.52
CA LYS A 73 5.33 -12.03 0.07
C LYS A 73 5.19 -10.86 1.03
N TYR A 74 4.45 -11.03 2.13
CA TYR A 74 4.01 -9.95 3.00
C TYR A 74 5.17 -9.09 3.51
N GLY A 75 6.25 -9.71 4.01
CA GLY A 75 7.41 -8.96 4.52
C GLY A 75 8.02 -8.02 3.48
N ARG A 76 8.10 -8.43 2.21
CA ARG A 76 8.62 -7.58 1.14
C ARG A 76 7.62 -6.53 0.68
N ILE A 77 6.32 -6.83 0.76
CA ILE A 77 5.25 -5.86 0.53
C ILE A 77 5.28 -4.76 1.60
N CYS A 78 5.47 -5.11 2.88
CA CYS A 78 5.61 -4.15 3.98
C CYS A 78 6.78 -3.20 3.75
N LEU A 79 7.95 -3.71 3.31
CA LEU A 79 9.09 -2.86 2.97
C LEU A 79 8.72 -1.87 1.85
N CYS A 80 8.00 -2.30 0.80
CA CYS A 80 7.52 -1.36 -0.21
C CYS A 80 6.58 -0.31 0.38
N LEU A 81 5.67 -0.70 1.28
CA LEU A 81 4.72 0.22 1.92
C LEU A 81 5.43 1.25 2.80
N GLU A 82 6.47 0.87 3.54
CA GLU A 82 7.27 1.79 4.36
C GLU A 82 8.02 2.83 3.51
N GLU A 83 8.49 2.43 2.33
CA GLU A 83 9.13 3.36 1.39
C GLU A 83 8.12 4.24 0.67
N ILE A 84 6.91 3.76 0.40
CA ILE A 84 5.87 4.59 -0.24
C ILE A 84 5.31 5.58 0.77
N VAL A 85 4.96 5.10 1.97
CA VAL A 85 4.31 5.89 3.00
C VAL A 85 5.03 5.72 4.32
N TRP A 86 5.55 6.83 4.86
CA TRP A 86 6.16 6.86 6.17
C TRP A 86 5.39 7.79 7.11
N LYS A 87 4.95 7.26 8.26
CA LYS A 87 4.21 8.02 9.28
C LYS A 87 3.02 8.82 8.73
N GLY A 88 2.34 8.28 7.72
CA GLY A 88 1.16 8.91 7.09
C GLY A 88 1.48 9.97 6.05
N VAL A 89 2.75 10.08 5.62
CA VAL A 89 3.23 10.97 4.55
C VAL A 89 3.69 10.13 3.35
N LEU A 90 3.31 10.54 2.14
CA LEU A 90 3.79 9.95 0.89
C LEU A 90 5.25 10.36 0.66
N GLU A 91 6.16 9.39 0.67
CA GLU A 91 7.60 9.61 0.53
C GLU A 91 8.08 9.34 -0.90
N ASN A 92 7.68 8.19 -1.48
CA ASN A 92 8.17 7.76 -2.78
C ASN A 92 7.02 7.26 -3.67
N THR A 93 6.96 7.81 -4.88
CA THR A 93 6.02 7.39 -5.94
C THR A 93 6.73 6.69 -7.11
N GLU A 94 8.07 6.67 -7.09
CA GLU A 94 8.87 6.06 -8.15
C GLU A 94 9.22 4.60 -7.83
N LYS A 95 8.63 3.71 -8.63
CA LYS A 95 8.80 2.27 -8.54
C LYS A 95 10.26 1.80 -8.52
N GLU A 96 11.10 2.34 -9.40
CA GLU A 96 12.52 1.95 -9.47
C GLU A 96 13.31 2.37 -8.22
N ARG A 97 12.92 3.48 -7.61
CA ARG A 97 13.52 3.99 -6.37
C ARG A 97 13.11 3.11 -5.19
N ILE A 98 11.82 2.82 -5.05
CA ILE A 98 11.30 1.88 -4.03
C ILE A 98 12.00 0.53 -4.13
N ASN A 99 12.08 -0.04 -5.34
CA ASN A 99 12.74 -1.33 -5.58
C ASN A 99 14.24 -1.36 -5.21
N ARG A 100 14.92 -0.20 -5.26
CA ARG A 100 16.30 -0.06 -4.80
C ARG A 100 16.38 0.02 -3.28
N LEU A 101 15.51 0.82 -2.66
CA LEU A 101 15.48 1.06 -1.21
C LEU A 101 15.18 -0.21 -0.41
N ILE A 102 14.19 -1.01 -0.83
CA ILE A 102 13.83 -2.27 -0.15
C ILE A 102 14.93 -3.36 -0.20
N ARG A 103 15.98 -3.16 -1.00
CA ARG A 103 17.13 -4.08 -1.10
C ARG A 103 18.30 -3.65 -0.21
N LEU A 104 18.28 -2.43 0.30
CA LEU A 104 19.33 -1.93 1.18
C LEU A 104 19.26 -2.69 2.50
N LYS A 105 20.43 -3.05 3.03
CA LYS A 105 20.49 -3.54 4.41
C LYS A 105 20.16 -2.37 5.34
N PRO A 106 19.44 -2.61 6.46
CA PRO A 106 19.24 -1.57 7.46
C PRO A 106 20.61 -1.02 7.87
N PRO A 107 20.74 0.30 8.09
CA PRO A 107 22.01 0.88 8.50
C PRO A 107 22.48 0.16 9.76
N THR A 108 23.60 -0.55 9.65
CA THR A 108 24.34 -1.04 10.82
C THR A 108 24.82 0.21 11.53
N ASN A 109 24.12 0.61 12.59
CA ASN A 109 24.60 1.67 13.47
C ASN A 109 25.99 1.26 13.96
N ILE A 110 27.01 2.03 13.54
CA ILE A 110 28.36 2.03 14.14
C ILE A 110 28.33 3.06 15.26
#